data_AF-D5AL67-F1
#
_entry.id   AF-D5AL67-F1
#
_cell.length_a   1.000
_cell.length_b   1.000
_cell.length_c   1.000
_cell.angle_alpha   90.00
_cell.angle_beta   90.00
_cell.angle_gamma   90.00
#
_symmetry.space_group_name_H-M   'P 1'
#
loop_
_entity.id
_entity.type
_entity.pdbx_description
1 polymer ?
#
loop_
_entity_poly.entity_id
_entity_poly.type
_entity_poly.pdbx_seq_one_letter_code
_entity_poly.pdbx_strand_id
1 'polypeptide(L)'
;MTRQISEFLRGATAEPLYAAIGEIADAGAGTTTTYTMSVGDTFNGTIAASGDRDGVRINLVAGQTYQFNLNGGTLGDTYLRLYDAAGNQIAYNDDYSNSTNSQITFTATTSGTYFLEAAGYSSYTGSYALTAITVAPPTIDDLADYLVNGYWESNGGQARSFDTTSDNVITVDLHNLTADGQQLARWALQAWSAVANLVFVETTGTADIEFDDSDDGAYSTSNTTGTRINSSFVNIDTAWIANYGTTMDGYSLQTYIHEIGHALGLGHQGAYNGSATYPDDATFPNDSWHLSVMSYFSQDDNTTSGASFAWVMSAMMSDIIAMQSMYGASTTTLGSTVYGRNSNVGGYLETLFDSLVAGTSATYGGDPVTMTIYDAGGRDTIDFSFSNVNQTLNLAPGSFSNLAGLVGNLGIARGTVIEIGVTGNGNDLIMGNNASNTLMSRGGNDTLRGGAGNDKLDGGTGNDFIDGSTGQDTLIGGAGKDTFLFNVAVTAANADIITDFSVVDDTIRLDRSFFTGIAATGTLTANAFTKNITGLATDALDRIIYETDSGALWYDADGTGATARVLVATLGTGLAMTNADFFVVA
;
A
#
# COMPACT_ATOMS: atom_id res chain seq x y z
N MET A 1 29.79 24.85 25.17
CA MET A 1 28.40 24.81 25.69
C MET A 1 27.50 25.62 24.77
N THR A 2 27.40 25.17 23.51
CA THR A 2 26.54 25.78 22.47
C THR A 2 26.30 24.71 21.41
N ARG A 3 25.73 23.59 21.85
CA ARG A 3 25.34 22.43 21.05
C ARG A 3 24.02 21.93 21.61
N GLN A 4 22.99 22.74 21.41
CA GLN A 4 21.56 22.51 21.66
C GLN A 4 20.91 23.85 21.30
N ILE A 5 20.02 23.88 20.30
CA ILE A 5 19.12 24.96 19.82
C ILE A 5 18.97 24.96 18.27
N SER A 6 19.73 24.15 17.50
CA SER A 6 19.52 24.05 16.03
C SER A 6 18.67 22.84 15.58
N GLU A 7 18.25 21.95 16.47
CA GLU A 7 17.46 20.75 16.14
C GLU A 7 15.95 20.92 16.38
N PHE A 8 15.44 22.15 16.49
CA PHE A 8 14.01 22.39 16.79
C PHE A 8 13.21 23.06 15.66
N LEU A 9 13.74 23.15 14.42
CA LEU A 9 13.07 23.88 13.33
C LEU A 9 12.99 23.16 11.96
N ARG A 10 13.07 21.83 11.93
CA ARG A 10 12.60 21.05 10.76
C ARG A 10 11.82 19.85 11.27
N GLY A 11 10.49 19.91 11.18
CA GLY A 11 9.62 18.80 11.58
C GLY A 11 8.24 19.17 12.14
N ALA A 12 7.92 20.46 12.30
CA ALA A 12 6.53 20.87 12.49
C ALA A 12 6.01 21.42 11.16
N THR A 13 5.31 20.59 10.39
CA THR A 13 4.17 21.14 9.64
C THR A 13 3.39 21.97 10.65
N ALA A 14 3.13 23.24 10.36
CA ALA A 14 2.23 24.01 11.22
C ALA A 14 0.95 23.16 11.34
N GLU A 15 0.66 22.66 12.55
CA GLU A 15 -0.61 21.99 12.83
C GLU A 15 -1.70 22.88 12.23
N PRO A 16 -2.56 22.36 11.34
CA PRO A 16 -3.57 23.19 10.70
C PRO A 16 -4.34 23.93 11.79
N LEU A 17 -4.39 25.25 11.65
CA LEU A 17 -4.93 26.13 12.69
C LEU A 17 -6.45 26.00 12.63
N TYR A 18 -6.99 25.02 13.34
CA TYR A 18 -8.42 24.73 13.39
C TYR A 18 -9.19 25.89 14.01
N ALA A 19 -10.29 26.28 13.38
CA ALA A 19 -11.09 27.42 13.79
C ALA A 19 -12.25 27.00 14.73
N ALA A 20 -12.51 27.84 15.73
CA ALA A 20 -13.78 27.83 16.44
C ALA A 20 -14.70 28.89 15.79
N ILE A 21 -15.64 28.43 14.97
CA ILE A 21 -16.61 29.26 14.28
C ILE A 21 -17.81 29.41 15.20
N GLY A 22 -18.20 30.65 15.49
CA GLY A 22 -19.42 30.96 16.24
C GLY A 22 -20.52 31.39 15.28
N GLU A 23 -21.73 30.93 15.55
CA GLU A 23 -22.93 31.49 14.94
C GLU A 23 -23.13 32.94 15.41
N ILE A 24 -23.18 33.89 14.47
CA ILE A 24 -23.38 35.33 14.74
C ILE A 24 -24.78 35.79 14.32
N ALA A 25 -25.38 35.08 13.36
CA ALA A 25 -26.75 35.19 12.88
C ALA A 25 -27.27 33.79 12.54
N ASP A 26 -28.58 33.61 12.58
CA ASP A 26 -29.25 32.32 12.33
C ASP A 26 -28.66 31.56 11.13
N ALA A 27 -28.13 30.38 11.40
CA ALA A 27 -27.52 29.49 10.43
C ALA A 27 -28.57 28.74 9.61
N GLY A 28 -29.51 29.44 8.96
CA GLY A 28 -30.69 28.83 8.35
C GLY A 28 -30.45 27.54 7.55
N ALA A 29 -31.37 26.59 7.74
CA ALA A 29 -31.35 25.23 7.21
C ALA A 29 -31.06 25.09 5.71
N GLY A 30 -30.54 23.91 5.35
CA GLY A 30 -30.40 23.46 3.96
C GLY A 30 -29.24 24.09 3.18
N THR A 31 -29.27 23.93 1.85
CA THR A 31 -28.15 24.26 0.95
C THR A 31 -27.88 25.76 0.80
N THR A 32 -28.78 26.60 1.31
CA THR A 32 -28.70 28.07 1.27
C THR A 32 -27.90 28.68 2.41
N THR A 33 -27.43 27.88 3.38
CA THR A 33 -26.60 28.37 4.48
C THR A 33 -25.37 29.14 3.97
N THR A 34 -25.01 30.21 4.67
CA THR A 34 -23.79 30.98 4.41
C THR A 34 -22.61 30.48 5.23
N TYR A 35 -22.86 29.70 6.29
CA TYR A 35 -21.82 29.15 7.14
C TYR A 35 -21.09 28.01 6.45
N THR A 36 -19.77 28.00 6.59
CA THR A 36 -18.88 26.99 6.05
C THR A 36 -17.88 26.63 7.13
N MET A 37 -17.60 25.34 7.28
CA MET A 37 -16.52 24.85 8.14
C MET A 37 -15.60 23.94 7.33
N SER A 38 -14.35 23.84 7.77
CA SER A 38 -13.39 22.87 7.28
C SER A 38 -13.33 21.66 8.21
N VAL A 39 -12.81 20.55 7.72
CA VAL A 39 -12.53 19.38 8.57
C VAL A 39 -11.46 19.77 9.60
N GLY A 40 -11.75 19.47 10.87
CA GLY A 40 -10.99 19.86 12.06
C GLY A 40 -11.52 21.11 12.76
N ASP A 41 -12.36 21.93 12.11
CA ASP A 41 -13.01 23.08 12.76
C ASP A 41 -14.11 22.63 13.74
N THR A 42 -14.46 23.54 14.65
CA THR A 42 -15.66 23.44 15.49
C THR A 42 -16.61 24.56 15.18
N PHE A 43 -17.86 24.25 14.84
CA PHE A 43 -18.95 25.20 14.70
C PHE A 43 -19.81 25.22 15.97
N ASN A 44 -19.97 26.38 16.61
CA ASN A 44 -20.76 26.56 17.82
C ASN A 44 -22.02 27.36 17.47
N GLY A 45 -23.19 26.74 17.62
CA GLY A 45 -24.48 27.34 17.29
C GLY A 45 -25.50 27.21 18.42
N THR A 46 -26.68 27.77 18.21
CA THR A 46 -27.81 27.71 19.14
C THR A 46 -29.12 27.50 18.39
N ILE A 47 -29.77 26.37 18.65
CA ILE A 47 -31.15 26.13 18.22
C ILE A 47 -32.05 27.06 19.04
N ALA A 48 -32.53 28.14 18.43
CA ALA A 48 -33.18 29.25 19.11
C ALA A 48 -34.67 28.99 19.41
N ALA A 49 -35.31 28.13 18.60
CA ALA A 49 -36.72 27.78 18.75
C ALA A 49 -37.00 26.33 18.35
N SER A 50 -38.13 25.79 18.79
CA SER A 50 -38.58 24.47 18.34
C SER A 50 -38.76 24.46 16.82
N GLY A 51 -38.13 23.50 16.14
CA GLY A 51 -38.16 23.38 14.68
C GLY A 51 -37.10 24.23 13.96
N ASP A 52 -36.28 24.96 14.70
CA ASP A 52 -35.08 25.61 14.18
C ASP A 52 -34.02 24.59 13.80
N ARG A 53 -33.28 24.87 12.73
CA ARG A 53 -32.32 23.95 12.11
C ARG A 53 -31.21 24.73 11.44
N ASP A 54 -29.99 24.37 11.82
CA ASP A 54 -28.81 25.10 11.46
C ASP A 54 -28.00 24.34 10.40
N GLY A 55 -27.89 24.89 9.19
CA GLY A 55 -27.08 24.35 8.11
C GLY A 55 -25.63 24.84 8.17
N VAL A 56 -24.67 23.94 7.94
CA VAL A 56 -23.25 24.26 7.79
C VAL A 56 -22.69 23.55 6.54
N ARG A 57 -22.07 24.31 5.63
CA ARG A 57 -21.42 23.77 4.43
C ARG A 57 -20.05 23.17 4.79
N ILE A 58 -19.71 22.03 4.20
CA ILE A 58 -18.38 21.40 4.33
C ILE A 58 -17.95 20.77 3.00
N ASN A 59 -16.65 20.80 2.68
CA ASN A 59 -16.10 20.11 1.51
C ASN A 59 -15.47 18.79 1.93
N LEU A 60 -15.86 17.70 1.28
CA LEU A 60 -15.37 16.35 1.53
C LEU A 60 -14.62 15.80 0.31
N VAL A 61 -13.75 14.83 0.53
CA VAL A 61 -12.93 14.15 -0.50
C VAL A 61 -13.45 12.73 -0.67
N ALA A 62 -13.67 12.31 -1.92
CA ALA A 62 -14.07 10.94 -2.25
C ALA A 62 -13.10 9.91 -1.64
N GLY A 63 -13.64 8.85 -1.06
CA GLY A 63 -12.88 7.78 -0.40
C GLY A 63 -12.43 8.08 1.04
N GLN A 64 -12.52 9.34 1.50
CA GLN A 64 -12.18 9.69 2.87
C GLN A 64 -13.39 9.48 3.80
N THR A 65 -13.16 8.83 4.94
CA THR A 65 -14.13 8.71 6.02
C THR A 65 -14.03 9.90 6.98
N TYR A 66 -15.19 10.42 7.35
CA TYR A 66 -15.35 11.53 8.28
C TYR A 66 -16.29 11.13 9.41
N GLN A 67 -16.04 11.68 10.59
CA GLN A 67 -16.95 11.62 11.72
C GLN A 67 -17.41 13.04 12.06
N PHE A 68 -18.72 13.19 12.09
CA PHE A 68 -19.40 14.41 12.47
C PHE A 68 -20.03 14.21 13.85
N ASN A 69 -19.66 15.04 14.82
CA ASN A 69 -20.25 14.96 16.16
C ASN A 69 -21.01 16.24 16.46
N LEU A 70 -22.27 16.08 16.87
CA LEU A 70 -23.11 17.17 17.36
C LEU A 70 -23.26 17.02 18.87
N ASN A 71 -22.45 17.77 19.62
CA ASN A 71 -22.46 17.74 21.06
C ASN A 71 -23.40 18.81 21.61
N GLY A 72 -24.46 18.38 22.29
CA GLY A 72 -25.39 19.25 22.98
C GLY A 72 -24.70 19.94 24.16
N GLY A 73 -24.65 21.26 24.14
CA GLY A 73 -24.25 22.09 25.28
C GLY A 73 -25.42 22.23 26.24
N THR A 74 -26.25 23.24 26.02
CA THR A 74 -27.57 23.33 26.69
C THR A 74 -28.69 22.67 25.89
N LEU A 75 -28.43 22.29 24.64
CA LEU A 75 -29.33 21.47 23.83
C LEU A 75 -29.34 20.05 24.38
N GLY A 76 -30.41 19.67 25.07
CA GLY A 76 -30.47 18.42 25.82
C GLY A 76 -30.58 17.14 24.98
N ASP A 77 -31.03 17.26 23.73
CA ASP A 77 -31.18 16.14 22.81
C ASP A 77 -30.99 16.65 21.39
N THR A 78 -29.96 16.14 20.72
CA THR A 78 -29.49 16.66 19.44
C THR A 78 -30.03 15.83 18.27
N TYR A 79 -30.05 16.40 17.08
CA TYR A 79 -30.39 15.67 15.88
C TYR A 79 -29.56 16.17 14.71
N LEU A 80 -28.66 15.32 14.21
CA LEU A 80 -27.75 15.62 13.13
C LEU A 80 -28.21 14.99 11.81
N ARG A 81 -28.09 15.74 10.71
CA ARG A 81 -28.32 15.24 9.35
C ARG A 81 -27.18 15.63 8.42
N LEU A 82 -26.97 14.81 7.40
CA LEU A 82 -26.04 15.05 6.31
C LEU A 82 -26.79 15.05 4.99
N TYR A 83 -26.49 16.04 4.15
CA TYR A 83 -27.06 16.22 2.83
C TYR A 83 -25.96 16.26 1.76
N ASP A 84 -26.27 15.71 0.59
CA ASP A 84 -25.44 15.82 -0.62
C ASP A 84 -25.48 17.24 -1.24
N ALA A 85 -24.69 17.45 -2.30
CA ALA A 85 -24.65 18.71 -3.03
C ALA A 85 -25.99 19.13 -3.66
N ALA A 86 -26.89 18.17 -3.93
CA ALA A 86 -28.22 18.42 -4.48
C ALA A 86 -29.28 18.71 -3.41
N GLY A 87 -28.91 18.59 -2.12
CA GLY A 87 -29.81 18.78 -0.99
C GLY A 87 -30.63 17.54 -0.64
N ASN A 88 -30.26 16.35 -1.12
CA ASN A 88 -30.87 15.10 -0.66
C ASN A 88 -30.24 14.69 0.67
N GLN A 89 -31.06 14.27 1.63
CA GLN A 89 -30.56 13.74 2.90
C GLN A 89 -29.99 12.34 2.66
N ILE A 90 -28.72 12.14 3.01
CA ILE A 90 -27.99 10.89 2.78
C ILE A 90 -27.61 10.17 4.07
N ALA A 91 -27.60 10.87 5.21
CA ALA A 91 -27.46 10.25 6.53
C ALA A 91 -28.14 11.12 7.60
N TYR A 92 -28.51 10.50 8.71
CA TYR A 92 -29.01 11.19 9.89
C TYR A 92 -28.77 10.34 11.13
N ASN A 93 -28.64 10.99 12.28
CA ASN A 93 -28.59 10.31 13.57
C ASN A 93 -29.04 11.28 14.67
N ASP A 94 -29.79 10.81 15.66
CA ASP A 94 -30.27 11.56 16.81
C ASP A 94 -29.55 11.18 18.11
N ASP A 95 -29.06 9.95 18.26
CA ASP A 95 -28.33 9.51 19.45
C ASP A 95 -26.97 8.89 19.13
N TYR A 96 -26.08 8.81 20.12
CA TYR A 96 -24.81 8.13 19.96
C TYR A 96 -24.40 7.50 21.27
N SER A 97 -24.20 6.18 21.22
CA SER A 97 -23.93 5.38 22.40
C SER A 97 -25.01 5.59 23.48
N ASN A 98 -24.63 5.71 24.75
CA ASN A 98 -25.54 5.97 25.86
C ASN A 98 -25.75 7.48 26.13
N SER A 99 -25.73 8.32 25.08
CA SER A 99 -25.85 9.78 25.14
C SER A 99 -26.91 10.29 24.15
N THR A 100 -27.51 11.44 24.44
CA THR A 100 -28.44 12.18 23.58
C THR A 100 -27.72 13.13 22.59
N ASN A 101 -26.40 13.01 22.48
CA ASN A 101 -25.60 13.64 21.43
C ASN A 101 -25.65 12.80 20.16
N SER A 102 -25.64 13.42 18.98
CA SER A 102 -25.68 12.73 17.71
C SER A 102 -24.29 12.59 17.09
N GLN A 103 -24.07 11.51 16.35
CA GLN A 103 -22.86 11.28 15.56
C GLN A 103 -23.18 10.67 14.21
N ILE A 104 -22.55 11.15 13.13
CA ILE A 104 -22.60 10.50 11.82
C ILE A 104 -21.18 10.14 11.41
N THR A 105 -20.94 8.88 11.06
CA THR A 105 -19.73 8.44 10.36
C THR A 105 -20.08 8.24 8.89
N PHE A 106 -19.32 8.85 7.98
CA PHE A 106 -19.63 8.88 6.56
C PHE A 106 -18.36 8.83 5.71
N THR A 107 -18.30 7.88 4.77
CA THR A 107 -17.29 7.85 3.71
C THR A 107 -17.84 8.56 2.49
N ALA A 108 -17.20 9.66 2.07
CA ALA A 108 -17.67 10.42 0.92
C ALA A 108 -17.47 9.61 -0.37
N THR A 109 -18.52 9.46 -1.16
CA THR A 109 -18.47 8.76 -2.45
C THR A 109 -18.07 9.67 -3.61
N THR A 110 -18.21 10.99 -3.45
CA THR A 110 -17.77 12.00 -4.42
C THR A 110 -17.07 13.14 -3.72
N SER A 111 -16.05 13.71 -4.36
CA SER A 111 -15.37 14.90 -3.85
C SER A 111 -16.25 16.12 -4.14
N GLY A 112 -16.51 16.95 -3.14
CA GLY A 112 -17.31 18.14 -3.34
C GLY A 112 -18.00 18.65 -2.08
N THR A 113 -19.02 19.48 -2.29
CA THR A 113 -19.77 20.16 -1.24
C THR A 113 -20.83 19.26 -0.63
N TYR A 114 -20.86 19.19 0.69
CA TYR A 114 -21.90 18.56 1.50
C TYR A 114 -22.44 19.57 2.52
N PHE A 115 -23.57 19.25 3.15
CA PHE A 115 -24.18 20.11 4.17
C PHE A 115 -24.54 19.29 5.41
N LEU A 116 -24.09 19.76 6.57
CA LEU A 116 -24.48 19.25 7.87
C LEU A 116 -25.63 20.10 8.39
N GLU A 117 -26.64 19.48 8.99
CA GLU A 117 -27.76 20.20 9.62
C GLU A 117 -27.87 19.78 11.08
N ALA A 118 -27.69 20.73 11.99
CA ALA A 118 -27.89 20.56 13.42
C ALA A 118 -29.31 20.98 13.82
N ALA A 119 -29.96 20.19 14.66
CA ALA A 119 -31.27 20.49 15.19
C ALA A 119 -31.40 19.92 16.61
N GLY A 120 -32.46 20.33 17.33
CA GLY A 120 -32.92 19.60 18.50
C GLY A 120 -33.85 18.46 18.10
N TYR A 121 -33.78 17.32 18.78
CA TYR A 121 -34.80 16.29 18.62
C TYR A 121 -36.15 16.83 19.13
N SER A 122 -37.25 16.62 18.40
CA SER A 122 -38.58 17.13 18.78
C SER A 122 -38.62 18.66 19.05
N SER A 123 -38.74 19.08 20.32
CA SER A 123 -38.87 20.48 20.73
C SER A 123 -37.68 21.01 21.55
N TYR A 124 -36.60 20.23 21.68
CA TYR A 124 -35.41 20.66 22.40
C TYR A 124 -34.75 21.86 21.70
N THR A 125 -34.26 22.79 22.52
CA THR A 125 -33.54 24.00 22.09
C THR A 125 -32.33 24.21 22.99
N GLY A 126 -31.35 24.98 22.52
CA GLY A 126 -30.12 25.25 23.27
C GLY A 126 -28.89 25.30 22.39
N SER A 127 -27.74 25.49 23.03
CA SER A 127 -26.45 25.56 22.35
C SER A 127 -25.89 24.19 22.04
N TYR A 128 -25.08 24.11 20.99
CA TYR A 128 -24.35 22.90 20.59
C TYR A 128 -22.98 23.24 20.02
N ALA A 129 -22.14 22.22 19.89
CA ALA A 129 -20.90 22.25 19.14
C ALA A 129 -20.91 21.13 18.09
N LEU A 130 -20.82 21.50 16.81
CA LEU A 130 -20.65 20.60 15.68
C LEU A 130 -19.18 20.52 15.31
N THR A 131 -18.64 19.30 15.24
CA THR A 131 -17.25 19.03 14.84
C THR A 131 -17.22 18.07 13.67
N ALA A 132 -16.21 18.21 12.82
CA ALA A 132 -15.91 17.27 11.75
C ALA A 132 -14.46 16.85 11.86
N ILE A 133 -14.17 15.54 11.91
CA ILE A 133 -12.79 15.02 11.90
C ILE A 133 -12.65 13.97 10.80
N THR A 134 -11.44 13.82 10.27
CA THR A 134 -11.09 12.65 9.45
C THR A 134 -10.98 11.45 10.36
N VAL A 135 -11.63 10.35 9.99
CA VAL A 135 -11.35 9.04 10.57
C VAL A 135 -10.34 8.38 9.64
N ALA A 136 -9.15 8.09 10.17
CA ALA A 136 -8.20 7.27 9.42
C ALA A 136 -8.85 5.90 9.18
N PRO A 137 -8.72 5.31 7.98
CA PRO A 137 -9.13 3.94 7.79
C PRO A 137 -8.37 3.05 8.80
N PRO A 138 -9.00 1.97 9.30
CA PRO A 138 -8.34 0.98 10.14
C PRO A 138 -7.02 0.53 9.49
N THR A 139 -5.97 0.50 10.30
CA THR A 139 -4.65 0.05 9.85
C THR A 139 -4.68 -1.46 9.59
N ILE A 140 -3.69 -1.98 8.86
CA ILE A 140 -3.55 -3.44 8.67
C ILE A 140 -3.37 -4.15 10.01
N ASP A 141 -2.79 -3.48 11.01
CA ASP A 141 -2.67 -4.01 12.38
C ASP A 141 -4.02 -4.10 13.09
N ASP A 142 -4.91 -3.12 12.90
CA ASP A 142 -6.28 -3.18 13.43
C ASP A 142 -7.06 -4.33 12.79
N LEU A 143 -6.89 -4.54 11.48
CA LEU A 143 -7.50 -5.66 10.76
C LEU A 143 -6.97 -6.99 11.32
N ALA A 144 -5.65 -7.13 11.45
CA ALA A 144 -5.00 -8.34 11.96
C ALA A 144 -5.39 -8.65 13.42
N ASP A 145 -5.45 -7.63 14.28
CA ASP A 145 -5.90 -7.77 15.67
C ASP A 145 -7.35 -8.24 15.72
N TYR A 146 -8.23 -7.73 14.85
CA TYR A 146 -9.61 -8.18 14.79
C TYR A 146 -9.74 -9.64 14.35
N LEU A 147 -8.92 -10.10 13.40
CA LEU A 147 -8.91 -11.52 12.98
C LEU A 147 -8.53 -12.45 14.15
N VAL A 148 -7.64 -12.03 15.05
CA VAL A 148 -7.15 -12.85 16.17
C VAL A 148 -7.99 -12.69 17.44
N ASN A 149 -8.47 -11.49 17.73
CA ASN A 149 -9.16 -11.14 18.98
C ASN A 149 -10.61 -10.73 18.71
N GLY A 150 -10.80 -9.66 17.92
CA GLY A 150 -12.08 -8.98 17.76
C GLY A 150 -13.24 -9.88 17.31
N TYR A 151 -13.02 -10.73 16.30
CA TYR A 151 -14.05 -11.66 15.82
C TYR A 151 -14.47 -12.67 16.90
N TRP A 152 -13.53 -13.22 17.66
CA TRP A 152 -13.89 -14.19 18.68
C TRP A 152 -14.61 -13.52 19.84
N GLU A 153 -14.18 -12.33 20.24
CA GLU A 153 -14.85 -11.53 21.27
C GLU A 153 -16.28 -11.16 20.87
N SER A 154 -16.51 -10.76 19.61
CA SER A 154 -17.86 -10.45 19.10
C SER A 154 -18.80 -11.66 19.11
N ASN A 155 -18.23 -12.86 19.07
CA ASN A 155 -18.96 -14.13 19.14
C ASN A 155 -18.97 -14.75 20.55
N GLY A 156 -18.57 -14.00 21.58
CA GLY A 156 -18.56 -14.45 22.98
C GLY A 156 -17.45 -15.45 23.32
N GLY A 157 -16.47 -15.62 22.43
CA GLY A 157 -15.27 -16.43 22.60
C GLY A 157 -14.04 -15.60 22.98
N GLN A 158 -12.87 -16.21 22.81
CA GLN A 158 -11.56 -15.59 23.02
C GLN A 158 -10.61 -16.04 21.91
N ALA A 159 -9.54 -15.29 21.70
CA ALA A 159 -8.44 -15.67 20.82
C ALA A 159 -7.96 -17.09 21.11
N ARG A 160 -7.63 -17.83 20.04
CA ARG A 160 -7.30 -19.24 20.12
C ARG A 160 -6.27 -19.67 19.09
N SER A 161 -5.40 -20.58 19.47
CA SER A 161 -4.35 -21.14 18.60
C SER A 161 -3.94 -22.55 19.02
N PHE A 162 -3.26 -23.27 18.14
CA PHE A 162 -2.54 -24.48 18.53
C PHE A 162 -1.32 -24.14 19.41
N ASP A 163 -1.00 -25.02 20.36
CA ASP A 163 0.19 -24.89 21.19
C ASP A 163 1.43 -25.39 20.43
N THR A 164 2.17 -24.44 19.85
CA THR A 164 3.40 -24.71 19.09
C THR A 164 4.68 -24.45 19.90
N THR A 165 4.57 -24.46 21.23
CA THR A 165 5.72 -24.13 22.10
C THR A 165 6.76 -25.24 22.17
N SER A 166 6.38 -26.50 21.99
CA SER A 166 7.30 -27.64 21.96
C SER A 166 7.89 -27.93 20.58
N ASP A 167 7.08 -27.75 19.55
CA ASP A 167 7.42 -27.90 18.15
C ASP A 167 6.41 -27.09 17.31
N ASN A 168 6.78 -26.79 16.08
CA ASN A 168 5.95 -26.07 15.13
C ASN A 168 5.17 -27.01 14.19
N VAL A 169 4.95 -28.27 14.58
CA VAL A 169 4.33 -29.28 13.73
C VAL A 169 2.83 -29.34 13.97
N ILE A 170 2.05 -29.32 12.89
CA ILE A 170 0.62 -29.56 12.89
C ILE A 170 0.35 -30.77 12.00
N THR A 171 -0.18 -31.85 12.59
CA THR A 171 -0.55 -33.04 11.82
C THR A 171 -1.87 -32.82 11.11
N VAL A 172 -1.95 -33.27 9.86
CA VAL A 172 -3.16 -33.14 9.02
C VAL A 172 -3.55 -34.50 8.46
N ASP A 173 -4.86 -34.79 8.43
CA ASP A 173 -5.38 -35.97 7.77
C ASP A 173 -6.24 -35.60 6.55
N LEU A 174 -5.74 -35.93 5.37
CA LEU A 174 -6.37 -35.62 4.08
C LEU A 174 -7.03 -36.85 3.43
N HIS A 175 -7.03 -38.02 4.08
CA HIS A 175 -7.41 -39.29 3.41
C HIS A 175 -8.88 -39.36 2.96
N ASN A 176 -9.77 -38.62 3.61
CA ASN A 176 -11.20 -38.58 3.28
C ASN A 176 -11.51 -37.63 2.11
N LEU A 177 -10.57 -36.77 1.72
CA LEU A 177 -10.74 -35.92 0.55
C LEU A 177 -10.55 -36.72 -0.75
N THR A 178 -11.30 -36.31 -1.78
CA THR A 178 -11.01 -36.61 -3.18
C THR A 178 -9.58 -36.20 -3.57
N ALA A 179 -9.03 -36.80 -4.64
CA ALA A 179 -7.66 -36.50 -5.09
C ALA A 179 -7.44 -35.01 -5.41
N ASP A 180 -8.44 -34.37 -6.02
CA ASP A 180 -8.40 -32.94 -6.32
C ASP A 180 -8.49 -32.10 -5.03
N GLY A 181 -9.37 -32.48 -4.09
CA GLY A 181 -9.46 -31.86 -2.76
C GLY A 181 -8.14 -31.94 -1.98
N GLN A 182 -7.48 -33.11 -1.98
CA GLN A 182 -6.16 -33.26 -1.36
C GLN A 182 -5.11 -32.33 -1.96
N GLN A 183 -5.13 -32.13 -3.29
CA GLN A 183 -4.18 -31.25 -3.95
C GLN A 183 -4.41 -29.77 -3.59
N LEU A 184 -5.67 -29.33 -3.55
CA LEU A 184 -6.06 -27.99 -3.10
C LEU A 184 -5.68 -27.76 -1.63
N ALA A 185 -5.96 -28.73 -0.76
CA ALA A 185 -5.59 -28.67 0.65
C ALA A 185 -4.07 -28.53 0.83
N ARG A 186 -3.26 -29.30 0.10
CA ARG A 186 -1.78 -29.21 0.15
C ARG A 186 -1.28 -27.83 -0.27
N TRP A 187 -1.83 -27.22 -1.33
CA TRP A 187 -1.46 -25.87 -1.74
C TRP A 187 -1.83 -24.83 -0.67
N ALA A 188 -3.02 -24.94 -0.08
CA ALA A 188 -3.45 -24.03 0.97
C ALA A 188 -2.64 -24.18 2.28
N LEU A 189 -2.28 -25.40 2.67
CA LEU A 189 -1.35 -25.65 3.78
C LEU A 189 0.02 -25.03 3.50
N GLN A 190 0.51 -25.14 2.26
CA GLN A 190 1.75 -24.48 1.85
C GLN A 190 1.66 -22.96 1.95
N ALA A 191 0.52 -22.35 1.56
CA ALA A 191 0.29 -20.91 1.67
C ALA A 191 0.48 -20.40 3.12
N TRP A 192 -0.01 -21.14 4.11
CA TRP A 192 0.16 -20.79 5.53
C TRP A 192 1.60 -21.04 6.03
N SER A 193 2.21 -22.17 5.68
CA SER A 193 3.61 -22.47 6.09
C SER A 193 4.66 -21.55 5.43
N ALA A 194 4.32 -20.92 4.29
CA ALA A 194 5.18 -19.96 3.63
C ALA A 194 5.34 -18.66 4.46
N VAL A 195 4.35 -18.32 5.31
CA VAL A 195 4.32 -17.04 6.03
C VAL A 195 4.42 -17.20 7.54
N ALA A 196 3.99 -18.34 8.09
CA ALA A 196 4.03 -18.65 9.52
C ALA A 196 5.06 -19.75 9.81
N ASN A 197 5.64 -19.75 11.01
CA ASN A 197 6.51 -20.81 11.49
C ASN A 197 5.68 -22.05 11.85
N LEU A 198 5.18 -22.74 10.82
CA LEU A 198 4.37 -23.95 10.90
C LEU A 198 4.89 -24.99 9.91
N VAL A 199 4.86 -26.25 10.31
CA VAL A 199 5.20 -27.41 9.47
C VAL A 199 4.01 -28.36 9.49
N PHE A 200 3.34 -28.50 8.35
CA PHE A 200 2.24 -29.45 8.20
C PHE A 200 2.77 -30.84 7.84
N VAL A 201 2.30 -31.86 8.56
CA VAL A 201 2.69 -33.26 8.34
C VAL A 201 1.46 -34.12 8.11
N GLU A 202 1.35 -34.69 6.91
CA GLU A 202 0.27 -35.63 6.59
C GLU A 202 0.41 -36.92 7.41
N THR A 203 -0.70 -37.34 8.01
CA THR A 203 -0.85 -38.60 8.74
C THR A 203 -2.16 -39.28 8.34
N THR A 204 -2.34 -40.54 8.74
CA THR A 204 -3.61 -41.26 8.60
C THR A 204 -4.13 -41.62 9.99
N GLY A 205 -5.36 -41.20 10.32
CA GLY A 205 -5.96 -41.38 11.64
C GLY A 205 -6.06 -40.07 12.42
N THR A 206 -5.94 -40.11 13.74
CA THR A 206 -6.07 -38.89 14.56
C THR A 206 -4.99 -37.87 14.19
N ALA A 207 -5.42 -36.69 13.77
CA ALA A 207 -4.59 -35.56 13.41
C ALA A 207 -5.03 -34.31 14.19
N ASP A 208 -4.19 -33.28 14.20
CA ASP A 208 -4.54 -31.97 14.75
C ASP A 208 -5.63 -31.29 13.91
N ILE A 209 -5.59 -31.49 12.59
CA ILE A 209 -6.63 -31.05 11.65
C ILE A 209 -7.08 -32.24 10.79
N GLU A 210 -8.36 -32.58 10.85
CA GLU A 210 -8.98 -33.59 9.99
C GLU A 210 -9.76 -32.90 8.85
N PHE A 211 -9.67 -33.45 7.63
CA PHE A 211 -10.33 -32.90 6.44
C PHE A 211 -11.33 -33.88 5.84
N ASP A 212 -12.45 -33.36 5.34
CA ASP A 212 -13.48 -34.12 4.62
C ASP A 212 -14.10 -33.28 3.48
N ASP A 213 -14.81 -33.93 2.55
CA ASP A 213 -15.55 -33.29 1.45
C ASP A 213 -16.96 -33.87 1.26
N SER A 214 -17.47 -34.57 2.29
CA SER A 214 -18.74 -35.27 2.26
C SER A 214 -19.94 -34.48 2.81
N ASP A 215 -19.72 -33.44 3.61
CA ASP A 215 -20.79 -32.56 4.10
C ASP A 215 -21.05 -31.38 3.15
N ASP A 216 -22.26 -30.85 3.14
CA ASP A 216 -22.68 -29.72 2.29
C ASP A 216 -21.98 -28.40 2.69
N GLY A 217 -21.45 -27.69 1.69
CA GLY A 217 -20.81 -26.38 1.85
C GLY A 217 -19.33 -26.43 2.26
N ALA A 218 -18.83 -25.26 2.68
CA ALA A 218 -17.46 -25.07 3.16
C ALA A 218 -17.51 -24.50 4.58
N TYR A 219 -16.80 -25.14 5.52
CA TYR A 219 -16.74 -24.67 6.90
C TYR A 219 -15.56 -25.29 7.67
N SER A 220 -15.22 -24.64 8.78
CA SER A 220 -14.21 -25.08 9.72
C SER A 220 -14.71 -25.01 11.15
N THR A 221 -14.34 -25.99 11.97
CA THR A 221 -14.67 -26.01 13.41
C THR A 221 -13.47 -26.43 14.25
N SER A 222 -13.41 -25.95 15.49
CA SER A 222 -12.33 -26.28 16.42
C SER A 222 -12.88 -26.68 17.79
N ASN A 223 -12.31 -27.74 18.36
CA ASN A 223 -12.47 -28.10 19.75
C ASN A 223 -11.39 -27.39 20.59
N THR A 224 -11.80 -26.62 21.61
CA THR A 224 -10.87 -25.79 22.39
C THR A 224 -10.96 -26.02 23.88
N THR A 225 -9.88 -25.67 24.59
CA THR A 225 -9.85 -25.58 26.05
C THR A 225 -9.20 -24.27 26.45
N GLY A 226 -10.04 -23.31 26.87
CA GLY A 226 -9.60 -21.92 27.00
C GLY A 226 -9.17 -21.38 25.64
N THR A 227 -7.95 -20.82 25.57
CA THR A 227 -7.35 -20.28 24.35
C THR A 227 -6.61 -21.32 23.50
N ARG A 228 -6.58 -22.59 23.93
CA ARG A 228 -5.89 -23.66 23.19
C ARG A 228 -6.84 -24.38 22.25
N ILE A 229 -6.45 -24.51 20.98
CA ILE A 229 -7.04 -25.44 20.03
C ILE A 229 -6.48 -26.84 20.32
N ASN A 230 -7.39 -27.79 20.54
CA ASN A 230 -7.03 -29.19 20.77
C ASN A 230 -7.10 -30.00 19.46
N SER A 231 -8.04 -29.67 18.59
CA SER A 231 -8.22 -30.26 17.27
C SER A 231 -9.12 -29.36 16.43
N SER A 232 -8.97 -29.41 15.11
CA SER A 232 -9.84 -28.73 14.14
C SER A 232 -10.35 -29.71 13.08
N PHE A 233 -11.46 -29.35 12.43
CA PHE A 233 -12.05 -30.08 11.32
C PHE A 233 -12.40 -29.10 10.20
N VAL A 234 -12.04 -29.45 8.97
CA VAL A 234 -12.30 -28.65 7.76
C VAL A 234 -13.10 -29.47 6.76
N ASN A 235 -14.22 -28.94 6.30
CA ASN A 235 -15.01 -29.54 5.22
C ASN A 235 -15.12 -28.59 4.04
N ILE A 236 -14.89 -29.08 2.82
CA ILE A 236 -15.21 -28.37 1.57
C ILE A 236 -15.81 -29.37 0.59
N ASP A 237 -17.11 -29.23 0.32
CA ASP A 237 -17.87 -30.23 -0.41
C ASP A 237 -17.42 -30.47 -1.87
N THR A 238 -17.60 -31.69 -2.37
CA THR A 238 -17.22 -32.05 -3.76
C THR A 238 -17.95 -31.28 -4.86
N ALA A 239 -19.21 -30.91 -4.68
CA ALA A 239 -19.96 -29.99 -5.56
C ALA A 239 -19.43 -28.55 -5.49
N TRP A 240 -18.93 -28.08 -4.35
CA TRP A 240 -18.21 -26.80 -4.25
C TRP A 240 -16.98 -26.81 -5.17
N ILE A 241 -16.16 -27.86 -5.06
CA ILE A 241 -14.98 -28.06 -5.93
C ILE A 241 -15.40 -28.15 -7.41
N ALA A 242 -16.48 -28.87 -7.71
CA ALA A 242 -16.99 -28.99 -9.08
C ALA A 242 -17.48 -27.66 -9.66
N ASN A 243 -18.03 -26.77 -8.84
CA ASN A 243 -18.54 -25.47 -9.26
C ASN A 243 -17.44 -24.41 -9.41
N TYR A 244 -16.42 -24.46 -8.54
CA TYR A 244 -15.42 -23.40 -8.40
C TYR A 244 -14.02 -23.77 -8.91
N GLY A 245 -13.84 -25.00 -9.38
CA GLY A 245 -12.66 -25.44 -10.11
C GLY A 245 -11.58 -26.07 -9.23
N THR A 246 -10.61 -26.71 -9.89
CA THR A 246 -9.50 -27.43 -9.23
C THR A 246 -8.13 -26.81 -9.53
N THR A 247 -8.10 -25.72 -10.29
CA THR A 247 -6.88 -24.97 -10.58
C THR A 247 -6.55 -24.00 -9.45
N MET A 248 -5.32 -23.50 -9.43
CA MET A 248 -4.87 -22.56 -8.40
C MET A 248 -5.73 -21.28 -8.44
N ASP A 249 -6.00 -20.76 -9.63
CA ASP A 249 -6.84 -19.57 -9.88
C ASP A 249 -8.35 -19.83 -9.79
N GLY A 250 -8.76 -20.79 -8.98
CA GLY A 250 -10.15 -21.08 -8.67
C GLY A 250 -10.53 -20.66 -7.25
N TYR A 251 -11.82 -20.37 -7.06
CA TYR A 251 -12.35 -20.02 -5.73
C TYR A 251 -12.24 -21.18 -4.72
N SER A 252 -12.12 -22.42 -5.19
CA SER A 252 -11.89 -23.57 -4.30
C SER A 252 -10.55 -23.48 -3.58
N LEU A 253 -9.44 -23.06 -4.23
CA LEU A 253 -8.17 -22.89 -3.52
C LEU A 253 -8.28 -21.79 -2.46
N GLN A 254 -8.87 -20.66 -2.82
CA GLN A 254 -9.12 -19.56 -1.88
C GLN A 254 -9.96 -20.02 -0.68
N THR A 255 -10.97 -20.86 -0.91
CA THR A 255 -11.80 -21.46 0.15
C THR A 255 -10.95 -22.35 1.06
N TYR A 256 -10.08 -23.20 0.53
CA TYR A 256 -9.16 -24.01 1.36
C TYR A 256 -8.22 -23.13 2.19
N ILE A 257 -7.67 -22.06 1.63
CA ILE A 257 -6.83 -21.11 2.39
C ILE A 257 -7.64 -20.50 3.54
N HIS A 258 -8.86 -20.05 3.26
CA HIS A 258 -9.79 -19.47 4.22
C HIS A 258 -10.14 -20.43 5.38
N GLU A 259 -10.63 -21.63 5.07
CA GLU A 259 -11.07 -22.59 6.10
C GLU A 259 -9.91 -23.12 6.96
N ILE A 260 -8.72 -23.24 6.38
CA ILE A 260 -7.52 -23.56 7.15
C ILE A 260 -7.12 -22.37 8.05
N GLY A 261 -7.32 -21.13 7.61
CA GLY A 261 -7.17 -19.94 8.46
C GLY A 261 -8.03 -20.03 9.72
N HIS A 262 -9.30 -20.43 9.58
CA HIS A 262 -10.18 -20.73 10.72
C HIS A 262 -9.68 -21.89 11.57
N ALA A 263 -9.24 -22.99 10.95
CA ALA A 263 -8.73 -24.15 11.68
C ALA A 263 -7.50 -23.80 12.53
N LEU A 264 -6.72 -22.81 12.09
CA LEU A 264 -5.56 -22.24 12.78
C LEU A 264 -5.92 -21.10 13.75
N GLY A 265 -7.19 -20.69 13.83
CA GLY A 265 -7.66 -19.75 14.84
C GLY A 265 -7.95 -18.33 14.37
N LEU A 266 -7.93 -18.03 13.06
CA LEU A 266 -8.46 -16.76 12.57
C LEU A 266 -9.98 -16.73 12.63
N GLY A 267 -10.52 -15.54 12.87
CA GLY A 267 -11.89 -15.19 12.60
C GLY A 267 -12.09 -14.56 11.23
N HIS A 268 -13.31 -14.12 10.94
CA HIS A 268 -13.59 -13.22 9.81
C HIS A 268 -13.18 -11.78 10.15
N GLN A 269 -13.07 -10.95 9.11
CA GLN A 269 -12.74 -9.54 9.24
C GLN A 269 -13.93 -8.65 9.68
N GLY A 270 -15.08 -9.27 9.95
CA GLY A 270 -16.24 -8.68 10.62
C GLY A 270 -17.13 -9.72 11.29
N ALA A 271 -18.13 -9.27 12.05
CA ALA A 271 -19.04 -10.15 12.80
C ALA A 271 -20.12 -10.83 11.93
N TYR A 272 -19.76 -11.30 10.75
CA TYR A 272 -20.62 -12.04 9.83
C TYR A 272 -20.26 -13.53 9.77
N ASN A 273 -21.20 -14.36 9.32
CA ASN A 273 -20.99 -15.78 9.11
C ASN A 273 -22.00 -16.32 8.07
N GLY A 274 -21.52 -17.11 7.11
CA GLY A 274 -22.34 -17.75 6.06
C GLY A 274 -22.78 -16.81 4.92
N SER A 275 -23.17 -15.57 5.20
CA SER A 275 -23.43 -14.54 4.19
C SER A 275 -23.16 -13.14 4.74
N ALA A 276 -22.74 -12.21 3.87
CA ALA A 276 -22.53 -10.81 4.22
C ALA A 276 -22.78 -9.91 3.00
N THR A 277 -23.19 -8.66 3.23
CA THR A 277 -23.39 -7.62 2.20
C THR A 277 -22.53 -6.40 2.54
N TYR A 278 -21.68 -5.96 1.61
CA TYR A 278 -20.91 -4.73 1.75
C TYR A 278 -21.76 -3.51 1.36
N PRO A 279 -21.69 -2.37 2.07
CA PRO A 279 -20.88 -2.11 3.26
C PRO A 279 -21.56 -2.48 4.59
N ASP A 280 -22.82 -2.93 4.55
CA ASP A 280 -23.70 -3.02 5.73
C ASP A 280 -23.17 -3.96 6.83
N ASP A 281 -22.59 -5.11 6.44
CA ASP A 281 -22.07 -6.12 7.37
C ASP A 281 -20.57 -5.95 7.66
N ALA A 282 -19.88 -5.07 6.93
CA ALA A 282 -18.45 -4.85 7.09
C ALA A 282 -18.14 -4.09 8.39
N THR A 283 -17.27 -4.65 9.24
CA THR A 283 -16.81 -3.96 10.46
C THR A 283 -15.83 -2.83 10.11
N PHE A 284 -15.04 -3.03 9.06
CA PHE A 284 -14.07 -2.05 8.57
C PHE A 284 -14.36 -1.68 7.12
N PRO A 285 -14.23 -0.40 6.73
CA PRO A 285 -14.45 0.01 5.35
C PRO A 285 -13.49 -0.66 4.36
N ASN A 286 -12.28 -1.03 4.81
CA ASN A 286 -11.27 -1.72 4.02
C ASN A 286 -11.31 -3.25 4.18
N ASP A 287 -12.37 -3.82 4.77
CA ASP A 287 -12.60 -5.26 4.81
C ASP A 287 -12.79 -5.82 3.38
N SER A 288 -11.77 -6.46 2.84
CA SER A 288 -11.79 -7.04 1.50
C SER A 288 -10.75 -8.14 1.30
N TRP A 289 -10.96 -8.98 0.28
CA TRP A 289 -9.98 -9.93 -0.26
C TRP A 289 -8.62 -9.31 -0.61
N HIS A 290 -8.57 -8.00 -0.85
CA HIS A 290 -7.32 -7.29 -1.11
C HIS A 290 -6.40 -7.25 0.13
N LEU A 291 -6.97 -7.31 1.35
CA LEU A 291 -6.21 -7.23 2.60
C LEU A 291 -6.26 -8.52 3.43
N SER A 292 -7.34 -9.31 3.34
CA SER A 292 -7.54 -10.57 4.06
C SER A 292 -8.29 -11.61 3.23
N VAL A 293 -7.76 -12.83 3.15
CA VAL A 293 -8.49 -14.00 2.63
C VAL A 293 -9.69 -14.38 3.50
N MET A 294 -9.73 -13.92 4.76
CA MET A 294 -10.82 -14.15 5.70
C MET A 294 -12.03 -13.22 5.49
N SER A 295 -11.92 -12.27 4.57
CA SER A 295 -13.03 -11.39 4.18
C SER A 295 -14.05 -12.11 3.31
N TYR A 296 -15.31 -11.70 3.41
CA TYR A 296 -16.38 -12.13 2.49
C TYR A 296 -16.52 -11.23 1.27
N PHE A 297 -15.80 -10.09 1.23
CA PHE A 297 -16.00 -9.06 0.22
C PHE A 297 -14.86 -9.10 -0.79
N SER A 298 -15.21 -9.33 -2.06
CA SER A 298 -14.24 -9.23 -3.15
C SER A 298 -13.78 -7.79 -3.35
N GLN A 299 -12.76 -7.59 -4.18
CA GLN A 299 -12.28 -6.26 -4.57
C GLN A 299 -13.37 -5.46 -5.29
N ASP A 300 -14.31 -6.14 -5.97
CA ASP A 300 -15.45 -5.52 -6.65
C ASP A 300 -16.56 -5.11 -5.66
N ASP A 301 -16.81 -5.92 -4.62
CA ASP A 301 -17.79 -5.60 -3.58
C ASP A 301 -17.31 -4.42 -2.72
N ASN A 302 -16.03 -4.43 -2.33
CA ASN A 302 -15.44 -3.38 -1.51
C ASN A 302 -15.06 -2.16 -2.36
N THR A 303 -15.92 -1.14 -2.33
CA THR A 303 -15.75 0.11 -3.08
C THR A 303 -14.60 1.02 -2.61
N THR A 304 -13.87 0.64 -1.56
CA THR A 304 -12.70 1.41 -1.06
C THR A 304 -11.36 0.83 -1.51
N SER A 305 -11.31 -0.42 -1.97
CA SER A 305 -10.05 -1.11 -2.28
C SER A 305 -9.30 -0.47 -3.46
N GLY A 306 -10.04 -0.05 -4.50
CA GLY A 306 -9.49 0.43 -5.77
C GLY A 306 -8.72 -0.63 -6.57
N ALA A 307 -8.68 -1.88 -6.11
CA ALA A 307 -7.97 -2.99 -6.74
C ALA A 307 -8.82 -3.68 -7.81
N SER A 308 -8.18 -4.37 -8.75
CA SER A 308 -8.89 -5.24 -9.69
C SER A 308 -9.41 -6.49 -8.98
N PHE A 309 -10.56 -6.99 -9.41
CA PHE A 309 -10.99 -8.33 -9.04
C PHE A 309 -9.93 -9.36 -9.40
N ALA A 310 -9.60 -10.23 -8.45
CA ALA A 310 -8.67 -11.32 -8.61
C ALA A 310 -8.82 -12.36 -7.50
N TRP A 311 -8.63 -13.63 -7.85
CA TRP A 311 -8.67 -14.73 -6.88
C TRP A 311 -7.45 -14.68 -5.95
N VAL A 312 -7.68 -14.93 -4.67
CA VAL A 312 -6.65 -14.83 -3.63
C VAL A 312 -5.87 -16.13 -3.52
N MET A 313 -4.58 -16.10 -3.85
CA MET A 313 -3.74 -17.30 -3.95
C MET A 313 -2.81 -17.52 -2.75
N SER A 314 -2.82 -16.62 -1.77
CA SER A 314 -1.95 -16.67 -0.60
C SER A 314 -2.66 -16.09 0.63
N ALA A 315 -2.04 -16.20 1.81
CA ALA A 315 -2.36 -15.29 2.90
C ALA A 315 -2.11 -13.84 2.44
N MET A 316 -3.00 -12.92 2.82
CA MET A 316 -2.91 -11.49 2.50
C MET A 316 -2.31 -10.70 3.67
N MET A 317 -2.09 -9.40 3.51
CA MET A 317 -1.29 -8.61 4.45
C MET A 317 -1.74 -8.70 5.92
N SER A 318 -3.04 -8.62 6.21
CA SER A 318 -3.51 -8.73 7.61
C SER A 318 -3.46 -10.18 8.11
N ASP A 319 -3.72 -11.16 7.24
CA ASP A 319 -3.63 -12.59 7.57
C ASP A 319 -2.20 -12.97 7.99
N ILE A 320 -1.19 -12.45 7.28
CA ILE A 320 0.22 -12.70 7.57
C ILE A 320 0.56 -12.16 8.95
N ILE A 321 0.20 -10.90 9.25
CA ILE A 321 0.46 -10.30 10.58
C ILE A 321 -0.26 -11.08 11.68
N ALA A 322 -1.53 -11.44 11.45
CA ALA A 322 -2.33 -12.21 12.39
C ALA A 322 -1.72 -13.58 12.67
N MET A 323 -1.34 -14.34 11.63
CA MET A 323 -0.68 -15.64 11.79
C MET A 323 0.66 -15.54 12.49
N GLN A 324 1.51 -14.59 12.10
CA GLN A 324 2.82 -14.43 12.70
C GLN A 324 2.72 -14.02 14.17
N SER A 325 1.66 -13.31 14.57
CA SER A 325 1.40 -13.01 15.99
C SER A 325 1.10 -14.26 16.82
N MET A 326 0.48 -15.29 16.23
CA MET A 326 0.12 -16.53 16.93
C MET A 326 1.20 -17.61 16.85
N TYR A 327 1.89 -17.71 15.72
CA TYR A 327 2.79 -18.84 15.41
C TYR A 327 4.24 -18.44 15.15
N GLY A 328 4.54 -17.14 15.07
CA GLY A 328 5.84 -16.63 14.64
C GLY A 328 5.99 -16.64 13.12
N ALA A 329 6.98 -15.91 12.63
CA ALA A 329 7.24 -15.74 11.19
C ALA A 329 8.03 -16.92 10.60
N SER A 330 7.68 -17.31 9.37
CA SER A 330 8.39 -18.37 8.67
C SER A 330 9.86 -17.99 8.40
N THR A 331 10.71 -19.00 8.24
CA THR A 331 12.14 -18.85 7.92
C THR A 331 12.53 -19.59 6.64
N THR A 332 11.54 -20.06 5.87
CA THR A 332 11.77 -20.88 4.66
C THR A 332 12.48 -20.12 3.55
N THR A 333 12.39 -18.80 3.55
CA THR A 333 12.96 -17.87 2.56
C THR A 333 14.06 -17.01 3.19
N LEU A 334 15.10 -17.63 3.75
CA LEU A 334 16.28 -16.92 4.30
C LEU A 334 17.42 -16.71 3.28
N GLY A 335 17.26 -17.25 2.07
CA GLY A 335 18.23 -17.16 0.98
C GLY A 335 17.67 -16.31 -0.16
N SER A 336 18.44 -16.17 -1.25
CA SER A 336 17.97 -15.43 -2.44
C SER A 336 16.77 -16.11 -3.12
N THR A 337 15.63 -15.43 -3.08
CA THR A 337 14.37 -15.88 -3.66
C THR A 337 14.02 -15.09 -4.92
N VAL A 338 13.47 -15.76 -5.93
CA VAL A 338 12.93 -15.17 -7.15
C VAL A 338 11.42 -15.46 -7.19
N TYR A 339 10.64 -14.39 -7.21
CA TYR A 339 9.19 -14.37 -7.39
C TYR A 339 8.90 -13.92 -8.82
N GLY A 340 8.24 -14.77 -9.62
CA GLY A 340 7.98 -14.51 -11.04
C GLY A 340 8.82 -15.40 -11.97
N ARG A 341 9.33 -14.84 -13.08
CA ARG A 341 10.06 -15.62 -14.09
C ARG A 341 11.31 -16.28 -13.49
N ASN A 342 11.48 -17.58 -13.77
CA ASN A 342 12.55 -18.42 -13.19
C ASN A 342 12.47 -18.49 -11.66
N SER A 343 11.25 -18.62 -11.13
CA SER A 343 11.05 -18.68 -9.69
C SER A 343 11.82 -19.85 -9.05
N ASN A 344 12.29 -19.63 -7.82
CA ASN A 344 12.93 -20.65 -6.98
C ASN A 344 12.35 -20.67 -5.56
N VAL A 345 11.16 -20.08 -5.37
CA VAL A 345 10.50 -19.95 -4.06
C VAL A 345 10.07 -21.32 -3.50
N GLY A 346 9.99 -22.35 -4.35
CA GLY A 346 9.52 -23.68 -3.99
C GLY A 346 8.00 -23.79 -3.89
N GLY A 347 7.55 -25.04 -3.72
CA GLY A 347 6.15 -25.37 -3.48
C GLY A 347 5.20 -24.91 -4.59
N TYR A 348 3.96 -24.61 -4.20
CA TYR A 348 2.91 -24.21 -5.13
C TYR A 348 3.14 -22.80 -5.70
N LEU A 349 3.79 -21.89 -4.97
CA LEU A 349 4.07 -20.54 -5.47
C LEU A 349 5.03 -20.57 -6.66
N GLU A 350 6.06 -21.42 -6.65
CA GLU A 350 6.93 -21.63 -7.82
C GLU A 350 6.13 -22.11 -9.03
N THR A 351 5.24 -23.10 -8.81
CA THR A 351 4.35 -23.60 -9.86
C THR A 351 3.40 -22.51 -10.38
N LEU A 352 2.87 -21.67 -9.49
CA LEU A 352 2.01 -20.54 -9.85
C LEU A 352 2.76 -19.52 -10.72
N PHE A 353 3.98 -19.14 -10.35
CA PHE A 353 4.77 -18.20 -11.16
C PHE A 353 5.16 -18.76 -12.52
N ASP A 354 5.52 -20.05 -12.59
CA ASP A 354 5.77 -20.72 -13.88
C ASP A 354 4.51 -20.70 -14.77
N SER A 355 3.34 -20.93 -14.18
CA SER A 355 2.06 -20.88 -14.89
C SER A 355 1.67 -19.46 -15.32
N LEU A 356 1.96 -18.44 -14.51
CA LEU A 356 1.75 -17.04 -14.88
C LEU A 356 2.61 -16.63 -16.08
N VAL A 357 3.87 -17.10 -16.14
CA VAL A 357 4.76 -16.88 -17.29
C VAL A 357 4.24 -17.61 -18.54
N ALA A 358 3.68 -18.81 -18.38
CA ALA A 358 3.11 -19.60 -19.47
C ALA A 358 1.75 -19.05 -19.96
N GLY A 359 1.06 -18.26 -19.14
CA GLY A 359 -0.28 -17.74 -19.38
C GLY A 359 -1.39 -18.73 -19.00
N THR A 360 -1.22 -20.03 -19.27
CA THR A 360 -2.10 -21.11 -18.81
C THR A 360 -1.30 -22.40 -18.58
N SER A 361 -1.83 -23.31 -17.77
CA SER A 361 -1.23 -24.62 -17.49
C SER A 361 -2.31 -25.66 -17.11
N ALA A 362 -1.88 -26.88 -16.77
CA ALA A 362 -2.81 -27.89 -16.23
C ALA A 362 -3.37 -27.52 -14.85
N THR A 363 -2.71 -26.61 -14.12
CA THR A 363 -3.05 -26.21 -12.74
C THR A 363 -3.41 -24.73 -12.63
N TYR A 364 -3.55 -24.01 -13.74
CA TYR A 364 -3.86 -22.57 -13.80
C TYR A 364 -4.61 -22.27 -15.10
N GLY A 365 -5.83 -21.76 -14.99
CA GLY A 365 -6.74 -21.47 -16.09
C GLY A 365 -6.42 -20.17 -16.86
N GLY A 366 -5.65 -19.27 -16.26
CA GLY A 366 -5.36 -17.94 -16.82
C GLY A 366 -6.21 -16.82 -16.24
N ASP A 367 -6.93 -17.08 -15.14
CA ASP A 367 -7.78 -16.09 -14.49
C ASP A 367 -6.94 -15.10 -13.65
N PRO A 368 -7.45 -13.86 -13.43
CA PRO A 368 -6.79 -12.88 -12.58
C PRO A 368 -6.53 -13.39 -11.16
N VAL A 369 -5.29 -13.23 -10.69
CA VAL A 369 -4.87 -13.64 -9.34
C VAL A 369 -4.22 -12.50 -8.56
N THR A 370 -4.42 -12.52 -7.25
CA THR A 370 -3.78 -11.63 -6.29
C THR A 370 -3.08 -12.43 -5.20
N MET A 371 -1.99 -11.87 -4.67
CA MET A 371 -1.22 -12.49 -3.60
C MET A 371 -0.41 -11.44 -2.82
N THR A 372 0.06 -11.83 -1.64
CA THR A 372 1.06 -11.08 -0.87
C THR A 372 2.32 -11.92 -0.72
N ILE A 373 3.46 -11.35 -1.06
CA ILE A 373 4.77 -11.97 -0.85
C ILE A 373 5.23 -11.70 0.58
N TYR A 374 5.61 -12.77 1.28
CA TYR A 374 6.45 -12.71 2.46
C TYR A 374 7.78 -13.39 2.15
N ASP A 375 8.87 -12.68 2.45
CA ASP A 375 10.24 -13.18 2.44
C ASP A 375 10.90 -12.87 3.80
N ALA A 376 11.67 -13.82 4.33
CA ALA A 376 12.32 -13.74 5.65
C ALA A 376 13.72 -13.12 5.60
N GLY A 377 14.26 -12.91 4.41
CA GLY A 377 15.49 -12.18 4.13
C GLY A 377 16.35 -12.91 3.11
N GLY A 378 17.26 -12.17 2.47
CA GLY A 378 18.02 -12.75 1.39
C GLY A 378 18.50 -11.66 0.46
N ARG A 379 18.55 -12.00 -0.82
CA ARG A 379 18.66 -10.99 -1.89
C ARG A 379 17.67 -11.40 -2.95
N ASP A 380 16.56 -10.69 -2.99
CA ASP A 380 15.32 -11.23 -3.50
C ASP A 380 14.84 -10.45 -4.71
N THR A 381 14.14 -11.14 -5.60
CA THR A 381 13.78 -10.65 -6.93
C THR A 381 12.30 -10.77 -7.17
N ILE A 382 11.68 -9.69 -7.63
CA ILE A 382 10.39 -9.75 -8.34
C ILE A 382 10.69 -9.61 -9.84
N ASP A 383 10.48 -10.68 -10.60
CA ASP A 383 10.72 -10.72 -12.06
C ASP A 383 9.40 -10.91 -12.82
N PHE A 384 8.80 -9.80 -13.26
CA PHE A 384 7.63 -9.78 -14.13
C PHE A 384 7.98 -9.43 -15.58
N SER A 385 9.22 -9.69 -15.97
CA SER A 385 9.76 -9.29 -17.27
C SER A 385 9.14 -9.99 -18.49
N PHE A 386 8.23 -10.94 -18.25
CA PHE A 386 7.40 -11.57 -19.28
C PHE A 386 6.22 -10.70 -19.74
N SER A 387 5.86 -9.67 -18.97
CA SER A 387 4.76 -8.76 -19.29
C SER A 387 5.07 -7.88 -20.51
N ASN A 388 4.03 -7.53 -21.26
CA ASN A 388 4.09 -6.55 -22.37
C ASN A 388 3.12 -5.37 -22.14
N VAL A 389 2.58 -5.24 -20.93
CA VAL A 389 1.70 -4.15 -20.53
C VAL A 389 2.41 -3.30 -19.48
N ASN A 390 2.01 -2.03 -19.39
CA ASN A 390 2.54 -1.10 -18.39
C ASN A 390 2.34 -1.66 -16.98
N GLN A 391 3.40 -1.58 -16.19
CA GLN A 391 3.45 -2.06 -14.81
C GLN A 391 3.75 -0.92 -13.84
N THR A 392 3.32 -1.08 -12.59
CA THR A 392 3.82 -0.28 -11.48
C THR A 392 4.33 -1.23 -10.42
N LEU A 393 5.65 -1.36 -10.31
CA LEU A 393 6.32 -2.20 -9.32
C LEU A 393 6.84 -1.33 -8.18
N ASN A 394 6.32 -1.54 -6.99
CA ASN A 394 6.78 -0.89 -5.76
C ASN A 394 7.43 -1.93 -4.86
N LEU A 395 8.73 -1.76 -4.57
CA LEU A 395 9.49 -2.67 -3.71
C LEU A 395 9.38 -2.30 -2.22
N ALA A 396 8.64 -1.25 -1.87
CA ALA A 396 8.47 -0.85 -0.47
C ALA A 396 7.67 -1.91 0.32
N PRO A 397 8.12 -2.30 1.52
CA PRO A 397 7.35 -3.19 2.39
C PRO A 397 5.97 -2.60 2.74
N GLY A 398 4.92 -3.42 2.72
CA GLY A 398 3.54 -2.99 2.98
C GLY A 398 2.88 -2.28 1.80
N SER A 399 3.50 -2.28 0.61
CA SER A 399 2.93 -1.70 -0.60
C SER A 399 2.28 -2.74 -1.51
N PHE A 400 1.40 -2.27 -2.39
CA PHE A 400 0.85 -3.05 -3.49
C PHE A 400 1.38 -2.53 -4.83
N SER A 401 1.54 -3.46 -5.77
CA SER A 401 1.96 -3.23 -7.15
C SER A 401 0.84 -3.54 -8.15
N ASN A 402 0.92 -2.90 -9.32
CA ASN A 402 0.03 -3.13 -10.46
C ASN A 402 0.81 -3.93 -11.50
N LEU A 403 0.57 -5.24 -11.60
CA LEU A 403 1.35 -6.13 -12.45
C LEU A 403 0.47 -6.92 -13.40
N ALA A 404 1.01 -7.23 -14.58
CA ALA A 404 0.34 -8.04 -15.60
C ALA A 404 -1.07 -7.53 -15.99
N GLY A 405 -1.29 -6.21 -15.92
CA GLY A 405 -2.56 -5.58 -16.35
C GLY A 405 -3.62 -5.45 -15.26
N LEU A 406 -3.30 -5.84 -14.03
CA LEU A 406 -4.17 -5.69 -12.87
C LEU A 406 -3.70 -4.53 -11.97
N VAL A 407 -4.63 -4.00 -11.17
CA VAL A 407 -4.39 -2.97 -10.16
C VAL A 407 -4.36 -3.62 -8.78
N GLY A 408 -3.31 -3.38 -8.00
CA GLY A 408 -3.21 -3.83 -6.60
C GLY A 408 -3.11 -5.34 -6.40
N ASN A 409 -2.59 -6.08 -7.38
CA ASN A 409 -2.64 -7.55 -7.34
C ASN A 409 -1.40 -8.23 -6.72
N LEU A 410 -0.33 -7.48 -6.43
CA LEU A 410 0.83 -8.03 -5.73
C LEU A 410 1.18 -7.16 -4.52
N GLY A 411 0.93 -7.69 -3.32
CA GLY A 411 1.36 -7.09 -2.06
C GLY A 411 2.76 -7.55 -1.65
N ILE A 412 3.49 -6.71 -0.93
CA ILE A 412 4.70 -7.09 -0.19
C ILE A 412 4.39 -6.97 1.29
N ALA A 413 4.51 -8.06 2.04
CA ALA A 413 4.26 -8.09 3.47
C ALA A 413 5.19 -7.13 4.22
N ARG A 414 4.72 -6.61 5.36
CA ARG A 414 5.57 -5.77 6.22
C ARG A 414 6.77 -6.59 6.72
N GLY A 415 7.95 -5.97 6.68
CA GLY A 415 9.19 -6.61 7.13
C GLY A 415 9.92 -7.41 6.05
N THR A 416 9.27 -7.64 4.89
CA THR A 416 9.91 -8.22 3.71
C THR A 416 10.67 -7.15 2.94
N VAL A 417 11.92 -7.43 2.58
CA VAL A 417 12.76 -6.57 1.75
C VAL A 417 12.98 -7.26 0.41
N ILE A 418 12.76 -6.52 -0.69
CA ILE A 418 13.05 -6.99 -2.05
C ILE A 418 14.08 -6.03 -2.64
N GLU A 419 15.22 -6.55 -3.08
CA GLU A 419 16.30 -5.73 -3.64
C GLU A 419 16.20 -5.58 -5.15
N ILE A 420 15.64 -6.57 -5.86
CA ILE A 420 15.65 -6.60 -7.33
C ILE A 420 14.24 -6.54 -7.89
N GLY A 421 13.99 -5.55 -8.76
CA GLY A 421 12.75 -5.44 -9.52
C GLY A 421 13.03 -5.50 -11.01
N VAL A 422 12.34 -6.40 -11.72
CA VAL A 422 12.46 -6.53 -13.18
C VAL A 422 11.07 -6.47 -13.82
N THR A 423 10.88 -5.52 -14.74
CA THR A 423 9.63 -5.36 -15.51
C THR A 423 9.84 -5.66 -17.00
N GLY A 424 8.76 -5.51 -17.78
CA GLY A 424 8.64 -6.01 -19.14
C GLY A 424 8.88 -4.96 -20.21
N ASN A 425 8.11 -5.09 -21.31
CA ASN A 425 8.19 -4.19 -22.47
C ASN A 425 7.14 -3.06 -22.44
N GLY A 426 6.49 -2.85 -21.30
CA GLY A 426 5.48 -1.78 -21.11
C GLY A 426 6.14 -0.46 -20.76
N ASN A 427 5.39 0.64 -20.73
CA ASN A 427 5.89 1.87 -20.10
C ASN A 427 5.71 1.72 -18.58
N ASP A 428 6.76 1.31 -17.91
CA ASP A 428 6.73 0.82 -16.55
C ASP A 428 7.17 1.91 -15.55
N LEU A 429 6.62 1.82 -14.33
CA LEU A 429 7.10 2.57 -13.16
C LEU A 429 7.69 1.58 -12.16
N ILE A 430 8.98 1.70 -11.86
CA ILE A 430 9.65 0.92 -10.83
C ILE A 430 10.10 1.85 -9.70
N MET A 431 9.70 1.55 -8.47
CA MET A 431 10.11 2.26 -7.26
C MET A 431 10.84 1.29 -6.33
N GLY A 432 12.10 1.59 -6.02
CA GLY A 432 12.86 0.89 -5.00
C GLY A 432 12.43 1.25 -3.59
N ASN A 433 13.22 0.83 -2.62
CA ASN A 433 12.96 1.00 -1.19
C ASN A 433 14.20 1.64 -0.51
N ASN A 434 14.50 1.25 0.73
CA ASN A 434 15.65 1.79 1.47
C ASN A 434 16.91 0.89 1.38
N ALA A 435 16.82 -0.22 0.65
CA ALA A 435 17.93 -1.13 0.43
C ALA A 435 18.72 -0.72 -0.83
N SER A 436 19.89 -1.31 -1.04
CA SER A 436 20.63 -1.14 -2.31
C SER A 436 19.93 -1.95 -3.41
N ASN A 437 19.11 -1.26 -4.19
CA ASN A 437 18.23 -1.86 -5.17
C ASN A 437 18.92 -2.11 -6.52
N THR A 438 18.38 -3.05 -7.28
CA THR A 438 18.68 -3.24 -8.69
C THR A 438 17.38 -3.25 -9.47
N LEU A 439 17.13 -2.17 -10.21
CA LEU A 439 15.91 -1.96 -10.97
C LEU A 439 16.24 -2.09 -12.46
N MET A 440 15.53 -2.97 -13.15
CA MET A 440 15.72 -3.23 -14.58
C MET A 440 14.37 -3.17 -15.29
N SER A 441 14.15 -2.14 -16.09
CA SER A 441 13.10 -2.17 -17.11
C SER A 441 13.71 -2.65 -18.43
N ARG A 442 12.91 -3.25 -19.31
CA ARG A 442 13.43 -3.84 -20.55
C ARG A 442 13.22 -2.93 -21.73
N GLY A 443 11.98 -2.68 -22.07
CA GLY A 443 11.66 -1.77 -23.15
C GLY A 443 10.40 -1.00 -22.84
N GLY A 444 10.19 0.12 -23.51
CA GLY A 444 9.13 1.06 -23.13
C GLY A 444 9.75 2.38 -22.73
N ASN A 445 8.92 3.40 -22.50
CA ASN A 445 9.41 4.65 -21.91
C ASN A 445 9.14 4.57 -20.41
N ASP A 446 10.17 4.21 -19.67
CA ASP A 446 10.06 3.78 -18.28
C ASP A 446 10.37 4.91 -17.30
N THR A 447 9.96 4.73 -16.05
CA THR A 447 10.34 5.60 -14.93
C THR A 447 10.90 4.75 -13.81
N LEU A 448 12.18 4.94 -13.49
CA LEU A 448 12.88 4.22 -12.42
C LEU A 448 13.23 5.19 -11.30
N ARG A 449 12.88 4.82 -10.07
CA ARG A 449 13.24 5.56 -8.85
C ARG A 449 13.96 4.64 -7.88
N GLY A 450 15.24 4.90 -7.62
CA GLY A 450 16.10 4.06 -6.77
C GLY A 450 15.60 4.03 -5.32
N GLY A 451 15.34 5.21 -4.77
CA GLY A 451 14.94 5.37 -3.38
C GLY A 451 16.13 5.76 -2.52
N ALA A 452 16.33 5.05 -1.41
CA ALA A 452 17.51 5.24 -0.59
C ALA A 452 18.39 3.99 -0.66
N GLY A 453 19.70 4.16 -0.68
CA GLY A 453 20.62 3.04 -0.87
C GLY A 453 21.54 3.33 -2.04
N ASN A 454 22.52 2.47 -2.29
CA ASN A 454 23.36 2.61 -3.48
C ASN A 454 22.74 1.73 -4.57
N ASP A 455 22.00 2.35 -5.48
CA ASP A 455 21.13 1.64 -6.38
C ASP A 455 21.77 1.41 -7.75
N LYS A 456 21.27 0.42 -8.47
CA LYS A 456 21.57 0.22 -9.89
C LYS A 456 20.27 0.29 -10.69
N LEU A 457 20.15 1.27 -11.57
CA LEU A 457 18.97 1.50 -12.39
C LEU A 457 19.34 1.31 -13.87
N ASP A 458 18.58 0.49 -14.58
CA ASP A 458 18.76 0.18 -16.01
C ASP A 458 17.42 0.35 -16.73
N GLY A 459 17.33 1.40 -17.58
CA GLY A 459 16.13 1.74 -18.36
C GLY A 459 15.88 0.84 -19.56
N GLY A 460 16.92 0.17 -20.06
CA GLY A 460 16.79 -0.73 -21.20
C GLY A 460 16.63 0.00 -22.54
N THR A 461 15.44 -0.04 -23.15
CA THR A 461 15.21 0.60 -24.46
C THR A 461 13.97 1.48 -24.45
N GLY A 462 14.08 2.68 -24.96
CA GLY A 462 13.02 3.67 -25.01
C GLY A 462 13.53 4.99 -24.47
N ASN A 463 12.64 5.93 -24.17
CA ASN A 463 13.03 7.20 -23.59
C ASN A 463 12.72 7.17 -22.10
N ASP A 464 13.73 6.91 -21.29
CA ASP A 464 13.54 6.57 -19.89
C ASP A 464 13.77 7.75 -18.96
N PHE A 465 13.09 7.73 -17.82
CA PHE A 465 13.26 8.71 -16.75
C PHE A 465 13.86 8.04 -15.52
N ILE A 466 15.09 8.42 -15.19
CA ILE A 466 15.89 7.74 -14.16
C ILE A 466 16.18 8.73 -13.03
N ASP A 467 15.73 8.38 -11.82
CA ASP A 467 15.95 9.10 -10.57
C ASP A 467 16.66 8.16 -9.59
N GLY A 468 17.97 8.33 -9.41
CA GLY A 468 18.74 7.57 -8.40
C GLY A 468 18.32 7.90 -6.96
N SER A 469 17.79 9.11 -6.75
CA SER A 469 17.40 9.64 -5.44
C SER A 469 18.60 9.78 -4.49
N THR A 470 18.64 9.10 -3.35
CA THR A 470 19.73 9.28 -2.37
C THR A 470 20.64 8.08 -2.31
N GLY A 471 21.93 8.31 -2.56
CA GLY A 471 22.95 7.29 -2.44
C GLY A 471 24.01 7.48 -3.49
N GLN A 472 24.94 6.54 -3.62
CA GLN A 472 25.80 6.50 -4.80
C GLN A 472 25.21 5.50 -5.78
N ASP A 473 24.60 6.02 -6.83
CA ASP A 473 23.83 5.21 -7.75
C ASP A 473 24.59 4.93 -9.04
N THR A 474 24.30 3.79 -9.66
CA THR A 474 24.75 3.45 -11.01
C THR A 474 23.55 3.53 -11.95
N LEU A 475 23.57 4.51 -12.83
CA LEU A 475 22.48 4.85 -13.74
C LEU A 475 22.87 4.44 -15.16
N ILE A 476 21.97 3.71 -15.82
CA ILE A 476 22.11 3.20 -17.19
C ILE A 476 20.85 3.62 -17.93
N GLY A 477 20.98 4.55 -18.88
CA GLY A 477 19.85 4.99 -19.72
C GLY A 477 19.43 3.90 -20.68
N GLY A 478 20.41 3.29 -21.35
CA GLY A 478 20.18 2.31 -22.37
C GLY A 478 20.03 2.96 -23.74
N ALA A 479 19.08 2.47 -24.53
CA ALA A 479 18.89 2.94 -25.91
C ALA A 479 17.68 3.86 -26.03
N GLY A 480 17.92 5.12 -26.33
CA GLY A 480 16.89 6.11 -26.65
C GLY A 480 17.26 7.44 -26.04
N LYS A 481 16.29 8.30 -25.73
CA LYS A 481 16.53 9.64 -25.20
C LYS A 481 16.22 9.67 -23.72
N ASP A 482 17.24 9.50 -22.91
CA ASP A 482 17.04 9.26 -21.50
C ASP A 482 17.22 10.53 -20.67
N THR A 483 16.52 10.60 -19.54
CA THR A 483 16.58 11.72 -18.62
C THR A 483 17.07 11.25 -17.26
N PHE A 484 18.23 11.76 -16.84
CA PHE A 484 18.80 11.50 -15.50
C PHE A 484 18.48 12.66 -14.57
N LEU A 485 17.65 12.44 -13.55
CA LEU A 485 17.22 13.46 -12.60
C LEU A 485 18.15 13.52 -11.38
N PHE A 486 18.63 14.73 -11.07
CA PHE A 486 19.29 15.07 -9.82
C PHE A 486 18.40 16.04 -9.02
N ASN A 487 17.75 15.50 -7.98
CA ASN A 487 16.76 16.18 -7.15
C ASN A 487 17.03 16.03 -5.64
N VAL A 488 18.28 15.81 -5.25
CA VAL A 488 18.72 15.72 -3.85
C VAL A 488 19.93 16.61 -3.59
N ALA A 489 20.25 16.83 -2.32
CA ALA A 489 21.41 17.62 -1.95
C ALA A 489 22.70 16.93 -2.42
N VAL A 490 23.49 17.62 -3.24
CA VAL A 490 24.74 17.09 -3.78
C VAL A 490 25.83 17.09 -2.72
N THR A 491 26.46 15.94 -2.52
CA THR A 491 27.63 15.72 -1.67
C THR A 491 28.61 14.80 -2.40
N ALA A 492 29.89 14.81 -2.03
CA ALA A 492 30.83 13.85 -2.62
C ALA A 492 30.53 12.38 -2.25
N ALA A 493 29.66 12.13 -1.26
CA ALA A 493 29.31 10.79 -0.80
C ALA A 493 28.14 10.16 -1.57
N ASN A 494 27.32 10.97 -2.26
CA ASN A 494 26.19 10.54 -3.09
C ASN A 494 26.41 10.93 -4.55
N ALA A 495 27.67 10.88 -5.01
CA ALA A 495 28.01 11.15 -6.38
C ALA A 495 27.75 9.90 -7.23
N ASP A 496 26.88 10.04 -8.22
CA ASP A 496 26.41 8.94 -9.06
C ASP A 496 27.39 8.58 -10.18
N ILE A 497 27.11 7.48 -10.86
CA ILE A 497 27.80 7.04 -12.07
C ILE A 497 26.77 6.86 -13.18
N ILE A 498 26.87 7.65 -14.25
CA ILE A 498 26.09 7.42 -15.47
C ILE A 498 27.00 6.70 -16.46
N THR A 499 26.67 5.44 -16.78
CA THR A 499 27.63 4.56 -17.46
C THR A 499 27.66 4.72 -18.99
N ASP A 500 26.60 5.25 -19.59
CA ASP A 500 26.36 5.20 -21.03
C ASP A 500 25.85 6.51 -21.66
N PHE A 501 25.97 7.64 -20.95
CA PHE A 501 25.46 8.94 -21.38
C PHE A 501 25.81 9.32 -22.83
N SER A 502 24.80 9.56 -23.64
CA SER A 502 24.85 10.03 -25.03
C SER A 502 24.55 11.52 -25.12
N VAL A 503 25.53 12.34 -25.53
CA VAL A 503 25.32 13.78 -25.81
C VAL A 503 24.37 14.07 -26.97
N VAL A 504 23.98 13.04 -27.73
CA VAL A 504 23.04 13.19 -28.86
C VAL A 504 21.60 12.98 -28.40
N ASP A 505 21.40 12.11 -27.43
CA ASP A 505 20.09 11.59 -27.09
C ASP A 505 19.65 11.98 -25.66
N ASP A 506 20.57 12.00 -24.71
CA ASP A 506 20.26 12.08 -23.28
C ASP A 506 20.26 13.50 -22.72
N THR A 507 19.63 13.65 -21.56
CA THR A 507 19.56 14.92 -20.83
C THR A 507 19.79 14.70 -19.33
N ILE A 508 20.61 15.55 -18.74
CA ILE A 508 20.76 15.66 -17.28
C ILE A 508 19.79 16.72 -16.77
N ARG A 509 18.89 16.33 -15.87
CA ARG A 509 17.90 17.22 -15.29
C ARG A 509 18.28 17.61 -13.87
N LEU A 510 18.33 18.91 -13.59
CA LEU A 510 18.77 19.47 -12.32
C LEU A 510 17.62 20.18 -11.60
N ASP A 511 17.31 19.80 -10.36
CA ASP A 511 16.35 20.52 -9.53
C ASP A 511 17.02 21.72 -8.84
N ARG A 512 16.61 22.94 -9.19
CA ARG A 512 17.22 24.17 -8.64
C ARG A 512 17.07 24.30 -7.12
N SER A 513 16.16 23.56 -6.48
CA SER A 513 16.04 23.49 -5.03
C SER A 513 17.32 22.98 -4.37
N PHE A 514 18.10 22.16 -5.09
CA PHE A 514 19.38 21.62 -4.65
C PHE A 514 20.56 22.26 -5.39
N PHE A 515 20.36 22.70 -6.64
CA PHE A 515 21.34 23.44 -7.43
C PHE A 515 21.14 24.97 -7.32
N THR A 516 21.06 25.48 -6.10
CA THR A 516 20.60 26.86 -5.77
C THR A 516 21.38 28.01 -6.43
N GLY A 517 22.62 27.77 -6.83
CA GLY A 517 23.44 28.70 -7.62
C GLY A 517 22.95 28.90 -9.07
N ILE A 518 21.99 28.10 -9.55
CA ILE A 518 21.39 28.18 -10.88
C ILE A 518 20.01 28.84 -10.78
N ALA A 519 19.89 30.07 -11.31
CA ALA A 519 18.69 30.89 -11.11
C ALA A 519 17.54 30.63 -12.11
N ALA A 520 17.84 30.24 -13.34
CA ALA A 520 16.85 30.10 -14.41
C ALA A 520 16.44 28.63 -14.61
N THR A 521 15.15 28.39 -14.87
CA THR A 521 14.62 27.10 -15.31
C THR A 521 14.70 26.96 -16.84
N GLY A 522 14.60 25.74 -17.35
CA GLY A 522 14.77 25.41 -18.76
C GLY A 522 16.21 24.97 -19.08
N THR A 523 16.62 25.07 -20.34
CA THR A 523 18.00 24.75 -20.74
C THR A 523 19.01 25.57 -19.94
N LEU A 524 20.07 24.91 -19.43
CA LEU A 524 21.13 25.58 -18.69
C LEU A 524 21.72 26.72 -19.53
N THR A 525 21.93 27.88 -18.92
CA THR A 525 22.50 29.03 -19.62
C THR A 525 23.95 28.75 -20.02
N ALA A 526 24.35 29.17 -21.22
CA ALA A 526 25.69 28.85 -21.75
C ALA A 526 26.86 29.36 -20.89
N ASN A 527 26.66 30.43 -20.12
CA ASN A 527 27.63 30.99 -19.17
C ASN A 527 27.66 30.25 -17.82
N ALA A 528 26.75 29.31 -17.57
CA ALA A 528 26.73 28.50 -16.36
C ALA A 528 27.40 27.13 -16.56
N PHE A 529 27.93 26.86 -17.75
CA PHE A 529 28.55 25.59 -18.10
C PHE A 529 29.95 25.81 -18.68
N THR A 530 30.91 25.04 -18.16
CA THR A 530 32.25 24.93 -18.75
C THR A 530 32.70 23.48 -18.82
N LYS A 531 33.61 23.18 -19.74
CA LYS A 531 34.28 21.88 -19.82
C LYS A 531 35.78 22.07 -20.00
N ASN A 532 36.57 21.32 -19.25
CA ASN A 532 38.03 21.41 -19.28
C ASN A 532 38.69 20.18 -18.63
N ILE A 533 40.02 20.10 -18.66
CA ILE A 533 40.78 18.97 -18.09
C ILE A 533 41.06 19.09 -16.58
N THR A 534 40.70 20.21 -15.95
CA THR A 534 41.04 20.49 -14.53
C THR A 534 39.85 20.30 -13.58
N GLY A 535 38.64 20.22 -14.14
CA GLY A 535 37.37 20.25 -13.43
C GLY A 535 37.07 21.58 -12.71
N LEU A 536 37.87 22.63 -12.92
CA LEU A 536 37.72 23.92 -12.21
C LEU A 536 36.82 24.88 -13.01
N ALA A 537 36.11 25.75 -12.30
CA ALA A 537 35.42 26.89 -12.89
C ALA A 537 36.43 27.82 -13.61
N THR A 538 36.00 28.41 -14.72
CA THR A 538 36.82 29.32 -15.54
C THR A 538 36.45 30.78 -15.34
N ASP A 539 35.20 31.06 -14.96
CA ASP A 539 34.74 32.37 -14.51
C ASP A 539 33.66 32.25 -13.42
N ALA A 540 33.29 33.39 -12.82
CA ALA A 540 32.34 33.47 -11.69
C ALA A 540 30.90 33.02 -12.00
N LEU A 541 30.55 32.79 -13.27
CA LEU A 541 29.22 32.40 -13.72
C LEU A 541 29.09 30.89 -13.94
N ASP A 542 30.21 30.18 -14.12
CA ASP A 542 30.23 28.72 -14.21
C ASP A 542 29.56 28.10 -12.97
N ARG A 543 28.69 27.12 -13.19
CA ARG A 543 28.01 26.35 -12.11
C ARG A 543 28.20 24.87 -12.30
N ILE A 544 28.15 24.40 -13.53
CA ILE A 544 28.34 23.00 -13.91
C ILE A 544 29.63 22.88 -14.69
N ILE A 545 30.51 21.99 -14.24
CA ILE A 545 31.83 21.78 -14.84
C ILE A 545 32.00 20.32 -15.21
N TYR A 546 32.20 20.04 -16.51
CA TYR A 546 32.54 18.69 -16.97
C TYR A 546 34.06 18.56 -17.15
N GLU A 547 34.67 17.65 -16.39
CA GLU A 547 36.09 17.32 -16.46
C GLU A 547 36.34 16.26 -17.53
N THR A 548 36.90 16.66 -18.67
CA THR A 548 36.96 15.81 -19.86
C THR A 548 37.85 14.57 -19.71
N ASP A 549 38.88 14.64 -18.86
CA ASP A 549 39.86 13.56 -18.68
C ASP A 549 39.35 12.45 -17.74
N SER A 550 38.57 12.82 -16.73
CA SER A 550 38.03 11.89 -15.71
C SER A 550 36.57 11.52 -15.95
N GLY A 551 35.82 12.33 -16.70
CA GLY A 551 34.38 12.23 -16.85
C GLY A 551 33.60 12.83 -15.66
N ALA A 552 34.29 13.43 -14.68
CA ALA A 552 33.64 13.99 -13.50
C ALA A 552 32.80 15.23 -13.82
N LEU A 553 31.55 15.23 -13.36
CA LEU A 553 30.64 16.36 -13.41
C LEU A 553 30.59 17.03 -12.04
N TRP A 554 31.02 18.29 -11.99
CA TRP A 554 31.12 19.06 -10.76
C TRP A 554 30.07 20.15 -10.69
N TYR A 555 29.60 20.43 -9.48
CA TYR A 555 28.78 21.58 -9.16
C TYR A 555 29.57 22.58 -8.32
N ASP A 556 29.70 23.81 -8.82
CA ASP A 556 30.24 24.96 -8.09
C ASP A 556 29.09 25.93 -7.78
N ALA A 557 28.67 25.97 -6.52
CA ALA A 557 27.51 26.77 -6.10
C ALA A 557 27.77 28.28 -6.16
N ASP A 558 29.02 28.73 -5.94
CA ASP A 558 29.37 30.15 -5.98
C ASP A 558 29.98 30.59 -7.31
N GLY A 559 30.50 29.63 -8.09
CA GLY A 559 31.11 29.79 -9.41
C GLY A 559 32.48 30.42 -9.42
N THR A 560 33.01 30.80 -8.28
CA THR A 560 34.28 31.53 -8.20
C THR A 560 35.49 30.59 -8.12
N GLY A 561 35.26 29.26 -8.08
CA GLY A 561 36.28 28.27 -7.76
C GLY A 561 36.90 28.46 -6.36
N ALA A 562 36.35 29.35 -5.53
CA ALA A 562 36.89 29.69 -4.21
C ALA A 562 36.32 28.79 -3.10
N THR A 563 35.11 28.25 -3.27
CA THR A 563 34.63 27.11 -2.48
C THR A 563 34.95 25.78 -3.16
N ALA A 564 34.90 24.70 -2.38
CA ALA A 564 35.10 23.37 -2.92
C ALA A 564 33.87 22.97 -3.75
N ARG A 565 34.06 22.92 -5.09
CA ARG A 565 33.14 22.22 -5.99
C ARG A 565 32.81 20.83 -5.44
N VAL A 566 31.59 20.37 -5.71
CA VAL A 566 31.12 19.06 -5.25
C VAL A 566 30.91 18.15 -6.46
N LEU A 567 31.35 16.89 -6.36
CA LEU A 567 31.11 15.90 -7.40
C LEU A 567 29.62 15.57 -7.43
N VAL A 568 29.00 15.71 -8.60
CA VAL A 568 27.59 15.38 -8.85
C VAL A 568 27.49 13.95 -9.37
N ALA A 569 28.24 13.66 -10.43
CA ALA A 569 28.24 12.36 -11.06
C ALA A 569 29.55 12.14 -11.82
N THR A 570 29.82 10.90 -12.18
CA THR A 570 30.86 10.53 -13.15
C THR A 570 30.21 9.98 -14.40
N LEU A 571 30.60 10.49 -15.56
CA LEU A 571 30.15 10.06 -16.89
C LEU A 571 31.33 9.45 -17.67
N GLY A 572 31.08 9.08 -18.94
CA GLY A 572 32.16 8.73 -19.87
C GLY A 572 33.17 9.87 -20.05
N THR A 573 34.41 9.55 -20.41
CA THR A 573 35.48 10.54 -20.67
C THR A 573 35.40 11.12 -22.08
N GLY A 574 35.82 12.37 -22.26
CA GLY A 574 35.95 12.99 -23.59
C GLY A 574 34.63 13.31 -24.31
N LEU A 575 33.51 13.34 -23.58
CA LEU A 575 32.20 13.64 -24.16
C LEU A 575 32.14 15.08 -24.68
N ALA A 576 31.47 15.28 -25.82
CA ALA A 576 31.35 16.57 -26.46
C ALA A 576 30.29 17.48 -25.81
N MET A 577 30.14 17.43 -24.47
CA MET A 577 29.04 18.07 -23.74
C MET A 577 28.92 19.57 -23.97
N THR A 578 27.69 20.08 -23.90
CA THR A 578 27.32 21.49 -23.97
C THR A 578 26.26 21.82 -22.92
N ASN A 579 25.93 23.10 -22.76
CA ASN A 579 24.84 23.53 -21.88
C ASN A 579 23.46 22.99 -22.32
N ALA A 580 23.32 22.52 -23.57
CA ALA A 580 22.07 21.96 -24.08
C ALA A 580 21.74 20.57 -23.49
N ASP A 581 22.75 19.87 -22.96
CA ASP A 581 22.60 18.53 -22.35
C ASP A 581 22.00 18.62 -20.93
N PHE A 582 21.73 19.84 -20.45
CA PHE A 582 21.24 20.11 -19.10
C PHE A 582 19.90 20.85 -19.12
N PHE A 583 18.94 20.36 -18.34
CA PHE A 583 17.64 20.97 -18.16
C PHE A 583 17.33 21.24 -16.68
N VAL A 584 17.03 22.48 -16.34
CA VAL A 584 16.84 22.94 -14.96
C VAL A 584 15.35 23.05 -14.63
N VAL A 585 14.93 22.45 -13.53
CA VAL A 585 13.53 22.45 -13.06
C VAL A 585 13.36 23.09 -11.70
N ALA A 586 12.10 23.38 -11.38
CA ALA A 586 11.71 24.36 -10.37
C ALA A 586 11.51 23.79 -8.98
#